data_AF-A0A6S7K3V6-F1
#
_entry.id   AF-A0A6S7K3V6-F1
#
_cell.length_a   1.000
_cell.length_b   1.000
_cell.length_c   1.000
_cell.angle_alpha   90.00
_cell.angle_beta   90.00
_cell.angle_gamma   90.00
#
_symmetry.space_group_name_H-M   'P 1'
#
loop_
_entity.id
_entity.type
_entity.pdbx_description
1 polymer ?
#
loop_
_entity_poly.entity_id
_entity_poly.type
_entity_poly.pdbx_seq_one_letter_code
_entity_poly.pdbx_strand_id
1 'polypeptide(L)'
;SEQEVVKVIKDLPANKASGLDKLTVGVIKDCLPVISSTITSLINCSFSTNTFPDVWKIAEVIPIPKTGDKEIASNNRPISLLPTMLKVCERLAHGQYNDFLCSEDKVSPHQNGNRKLHSTESTLIKVTDDILEAMDGKLITIMVLIDFSKAFDRIDHDVLLNKLWNIGMTPSALEWFSSYLTSRSQR
;
A
#
# COMPACT_ATOMS: atom_id res chain seq x y z
N SER A 1 -13.22 8.36 -11.27
CA SER A 1 -14.53 8.26 -11.97
C SER A 1 -15.33 7.05 -11.49
N GLU A 2 -16.65 6.96 -11.73
CA GLU A 2 -17.45 5.78 -11.31
C GLU A 2 -16.95 4.49 -11.95
N GLN A 3 -16.52 4.55 -13.22
CA GLN A 3 -15.94 3.42 -13.94
C GLN A 3 -14.65 2.91 -13.26
N GLU A 4 -13.79 3.81 -12.80
CA GLU A 4 -12.58 3.43 -12.04
C GLU A 4 -12.95 2.76 -10.71
N VAL A 5 -13.93 3.29 -9.98
CA VAL A 5 -14.38 2.69 -8.71
C VAL A 5 -14.90 1.26 -8.94
N VAL A 6 -15.76 1.09 -9.94
CA VAL A 6 -16.29 -0.22 -10.32
C VAL A 6 -15.17 -1.18 -10.72
N LYS A 7 -14.19 -0.71 -11.50
CA LYS A 7 -13.03 -1.50 -11.90
C LYS A 7 -12.22 -1.96 -10.69
N VAL A 8 -11.87 -1.04 -9.79
CA VAL A 8 -11.11 -1.34 -8.56
C VAL A 8 -11.84 -2.38 -7.69
N ILE A 9 -13.17 -2.26 -7.56
CA ILE A 9 -13.98 -3.21 -6.80
C ILE A 9 -13.99 -4.59 -7.47
N LYS A 10 -14.15 -4.64 -8.80
CA LYS A 10 -14.13 -5.91 -9.56
C LYS A 10 -12.77 -6.62 -9.46
N ASP A 11 -11.68 -5.87 -9.43
CA ASP A 11 -10.30 -6.37 -9.31
C ASP A 11 -9.94 -6.79 -7.86
N LEU A 12 -10.81 -6.55 -6.88
CA LEU A 12 -10.59 -7.07 -5.52
C LEU A 12 -10.91 -8.59 -5.47
N PRO A 13 -10.05 -9.41 -4.84
CA PRO A 13 -10.34 -10.83 -4.65
C PRO A 13 -11.56 -11.02 -3.73
N ALA A 14 -12.56 -11.79 -4.21
CA ALA A 14 -13.82 -11.98 -3.50
C ALA A 14 -13.71 -12.87 -2.24
N ASN A 15 -12.70 -13.72 -2.18
CA ASN A 15 -12.48 -14.74 -1.15
C ASN A 15 -11.60 -14.27 0.02
N LYS A 16 -11.45 -12.96 0.23
CA LYS A 16 -10.67 -12.42 1.35
C LYS A 16 -11.55 -12.15 2.56
N ALA A 17 -10.95 -12.27 3.75
CA ALA A 17 -11.60 -11.91 4.99
C ALA A 17 -11.99 -10.41 5.01
N SER A 18 -13.19 -10.15 5.51
CA SER A 18 -13.71 -8.81 5.78
C SER A 18 -13.07 -8.21 7.02
N GLY A 19 -13.11 -6.88 7.15
CA GLY A 19 -12.74 -6.21 8.39
C GLY A 19 -13.84 -6.29 9.46
N LEU A 20 -13.81 -5.34 10.39
CA LEU A 20 -14.80 -5.23 11.48
C LEU A 20 -16.25 -5.06 10.98
N ASP A 21 -16.43 -4.48 9.80
CA ASP A 21 -17.74 -4.27 9.16
C ASP A 21 -18.40 -5.58 8.70
N LYS A 22 -17.64 -6.68 8.66
CA LYS A 22 -18.06 -8.00 8.16
C LYS A 22 -18.62 -7.95 6.72
N LEU A 23 -18.32 -6.88 5.97
CA LEU A 23 -18.72 -6.70 4.57
C LEU A 23 -17.68 -7.34 3.65
N THR A 24 -18.06 -8.44 3.02
CA THR A 24 -17.18 -9.13 2.06
C THR A 24 -17.19 -8.42 0.72
N VAL A 25 -16.09 -8.56 -0.02
CA VAL A 25 -15.96 -8.05 -1.39
C VAL A 25 -17.04 -8.67 -2.30
N GLY A 26 -17.41 -9.93 -2.09
CA GLY A 26 -18.46 -10.60 -2.87
C GLY A 26 -19.80 -9.87 -2.80
N VAL A 27 -20.29 -9.59 -1.58
CA VAL A 27 -21.55 -8.86 -1.37
C VAL A 27 -21.50 -7.47 -2.03
N ILE A 28 -20.38 -6.77 -1.91
CA ILE A 28 -20.22 -5.44 -2.52
C ILE A 28 -20.28 -5.54 -4.05
N LYS A 29 -19.67 -6.57 -4.65
CA LYS A 29 -19.71 -6.83 -6.10
C LYS A 29 -21.14 -7.08 -6.58
N ASP A 30 -21.92 -7.84 -5.83
CA ASP A 30 -23.31 -8.15 -6.18
C ASP A 30 -24.20 -6.90 -6.12
N CYS A 31 -23.93 -5.99 -5.17
CA CYS A 31 -24.67 -4.74 -5.00
C CYS A 31 -24.21 -3.59 -5.92
N LEU A 32 -23.09 -3.74 -6.65
CA LEU A 32 -22.50 -2.68 -7.48
C LEU A 32 -23.48 -1.92 -8.38
N PRO A 33 -24.47 -2.57 -9.06
CA PRO A 33 -25.42 -1.85 -9.91
C PRO A 33 -26.22 -0.76 -9.19
N VAL A 34 -26.35 -0.86 -7.86
CA VAL A 34 -27.12 0.08 -7.04
C VAL A 34 -26.22 1.03 -6.26
N ILE A 35 -25.11 0.54 -5.71
CA ILE A 35 -24.29 1.31 -4.75
C ILE A 35 -23.08 2.00 -5.34
N SER A 36 -22.73 1.73 -6.62
CA SER A 36 -21.53 2.26 -7.28
C SER A 36 -21.47 3.79 -7.27
N SER A 37 -22.57 4.47 -7.63
CA SER A 37 -22.68 5.93 -7.59
C SER A 37 -22.47 6.51 -6.17
N THR A 38 -23.05 5.87 -5.15
CA THR A 38 -22.90 6.28 -3.75
C THR A 38 -21.46 6.11 -3.25
N ILE A 39 -20.83 4.97 -3.53
CA ILE A 39 -19.43 4.73 -3.17
C ILE A 39 -18.53 5.76 -3.85
N THR A 40 -18.77 6.02 -5.14
CA THR A 40 -18.01 7.02 -5.91
C THR A 40 -18.14 8.40 -5.28
N SER A 41 -19.35 8.81 -4.92
CA SER A 41 -19.61 10.10 -4.28
C SER A 41 -18.92 10.22 -2.91
N LEU A 42 -18.93 9.15 -2.11
CA LEU A 42 -18.25 9.12 -0.81
C LEU A 42 -16.73 9.26 -0.95
N ILE A 43 -16.11 8.53 -1.87
CA ILE A 43 -14.66 8.59 -2.09
C ILE A 43 -14.26 9.94 -2.67
N ASN A 44 -15.00 10.46 -3.65
CA ASN A 44 -14.75 11.79 -4.19
C ASN A 44 -14.89 12.87 -3.11
N CYS A 45 -15.87 12.75 -2.21
CA CYS A 45 -16.04 13.64 -1.07
C CYS A 45 -14.81 13.62 -0.16
N SER A 46 -14.27 12.42 0.15
CA SER A 46 -13.04 12.28 0.93
C SER A 46 -11.85 12.99 0.26
N PHE A 47 -11.66 12.81 -1.05
CA PHE A 47 -10.59 13.48 -1.78
C PHE A 47 -10.79 14.99 -1.89
N SER A 48 -12.02 15.47 -2.12
CA SER A 48 -12.29 16.91 -2.23
C SER A 48 -12.20 17.66 -0.91
N THR A 49 -12.43 16.97 0.20
CA THR A 49 -12.34 17.53 1.56
C THR A 49 -11.00 17.24 2.24
N ASN A 50 -10.06 16.61 1.53
CA ASN A 50 -8.75 16.20 2.03
C ASN A 50 -8.83 15.39 3.35
N THR A 51 -9.93 14.69 3.58
CA THR A 51 -10.22 14.04 4.86
C THR A 51 -10.50 12.57 4.66
N PHE A 52 -9.74 11.72 5.34
CA PHE A 52 -9.95 10.28 5.35
C PHE A 52 -11.02 9.91 6.39
N PRO A 53 -12.08 9.15 6.04
CA PRO A 53 -13.16 8.83 6.97
C PRO A 53 -12.69 8.06 8.21
N ASP A 54 -13.09 8.49 9.41
CA ASP A 54 -12.64 7.87 10.67
C ASP A 54 -13.14 6.43 10.84
N VAL A 55 -14.33 6.11 10.34
CA VAL A 55 -14.89 4.74 10.35
C VAL A 55 -13.98 3.76 9.59
N TRP A 56 -13.21 4.27 8.62
CA TRP A 56 -12.28 3.45 7.84
C TRP A 56 -10.93 3.26 8.56
N LYS A 57 -10.59 4.07 9.56
CA LYS A 57 -9.29 4.04 10.25
C LYS A 57 -9.16 2.91 11.29
N ILE A 58 -10.19 2.09 11.45
CA ILE A 58 -10.23 0.99 12.44
C ILE A 58 -9.91 -0.34 11.76
N ALA A 59 -8.93 -1.07 12.29
CA ALA A 59 -8.54 -2.38 11.79
C ALA A 59 -8.74 -3.48 12.85
N GLU A 60 -9.14 -4.68 12.43
CA GLU A 60 -9.15 -5.90 13.28
C GLU A 60 -7.79 -6.60 13.15
N VAL A 61 -7.05 -6.77 14.24
CA VAL A 61 -5.71 -7.37 14.19
C VAL A 61 -5.79 -8.84 14.52
N ILE A 62 -5.41 -9.69 13.55
CA ILE A 62 -5.36 -11.13 13.72
C ILE A 62 -3.90 -11.60 13.74
N PRO A 63 -3.44 -12.30 14.80
CA PRO A 63 -2.12 -12.88 14.82
C PRO A 63 -2.06 -14.10 13.89
N ILE A 64 -1.10 -14.10 12.97
CA ILE A 64 -0.77 -15.27 12.15
C ILE A 64 0.52 -15.90 12.68
N PRO A 65 0.49 -17.17 13.09
CA PRO A 65 1.70 -17.87 13.53
C PRO A 65 2.76 -17.93 12.43
N LYS A 66 4.01 -17.59 12.79
CA LYS A 66 5.20 -18.05 12.08
C LYS A 66 5.54 -19.47 12.56
N THR A 67 6.78 -19.89 12.35
CA THR A 67 7.38 -21.08 12.95
C THR A 67 7.63 -20.87 14.44
N GLY A 68 7.43 -21.92 15.25
CA GLY A 68 7.69 -21.91 16.69
C GLY A 68 6.43 -21.93 17.55
N ASP A 69 6.60 -21.63 18.84
CA ASP A 69 5.51 -21.58 19.81
C ASP A 69 4.60 -20.37 19.56
N LYS A 70 3.28 -20.61 19.52
CA LYS A 70 2.24 -19.63 19.20
C LYS A 70 1.93 -18.70 20.37
N GLU A 71 2.22 -19.13 21.60
CA GLU A 71 2.03 -18.32 22.81
C GLU A 71 3.05 -17.19 22.91
N ILE A 72 4.15 -17.27 22.16
CA ILE A 72 5.16 -16.22 22.10
C ILE A 72 4.76 -15.18 21.05
N ALA A 73 4.44 -13.96 21.50
CA ALA A 73 3.99 -12.86 20.63
C ALA A 73 4.95 -12.55 19.45
N SER A 74 6.27 -12.63 19.66
CA SER A 74 7.27 -12.39 18.60
C SER A 74 7.27 -13.43 17.49
N ASN A 75 6.72 -14.62 17.75
CA ASN A 75 6.55 -15.69 16.76
C ASN A 75 5.28 -15.49 15.92
N ASN A 76 4.49 -14.45 16.16
CA ASN A 76 3.31 -14.13 15.36
C ASN A 76 3.58 -12.92 14.45
N ARG A 77 2.92 -12.89 13.29
CA ARG A 77 2.80 -11.71 12.43
C ARG A 77 1.40 -11.13 12.63
N PRO A 78 1.24 -9.93 13.18
CA PRO A 78 -0.07 -9.29 13.20
C PRO A 78 -0.47 -8.97 11.76
N ILE A 79 -1.69 -9.35 11.37
CA ILE A 79 -2.31 -8.92 10.11
C ILE A 79 -3.53 -8.08 10.43
N SER A 80 -3.55 -6.88 9.88
CA SER A 80 -4.67 -5.95 9.97
C SER A 80 -5.72 -6.28 8.91
N LEU A 81 -6.89 -6.76 9.34
CA LEU A 81 -8.07 -6.86 8.48
C LEU A 81 -8.75 -5.49 8.39
N LEU A 82 -8.61 -4.88 7.22
CA LEU A 82 -9.14 -3.56 6.93
C LEU A 82 -10.56 -3.63 6.32
N PRO A 83 -11.43 -2.64 6.59
CA PRO A 83 -12.74 -2.50 5.93
C PRO A 83 -12.62 -2.53 4.41
N THR A 84 -13.62 -3.07 3.72
CA THR A 84 -13.53 -3.20 2.25
C THR A 84 -13.55 -1.84 1.56
N MET A 85 -14.34 -0.88 2.05
CA MET A 85 -14.40 0.47 1.50
C MET A 85 -13.06 1.21 1.65
N LEU A 86 -12.36 1.01 2.76
CA LEU A 86 -11.00 1.52 2.94
C LEU A 86 -10.08 1.02 1.82
N LYS A 87 -10.09 -0.30 1.53
CA LYS A 87 -9.20 -0.89 0.52
C LYS A 87 -9.46 -0.31 -0.87
N VAL A 88 -10.73 -0.02 -1.19
CA VAL A 88 -11.11 0.64 -2.44
C VAL A 88 -10.53 2.05 -2.50
N CYS A 89 -10.70 2.83 -1.44
CA CYS A 89 -10.18 4.19 -1.35
C CYS A 89 -8.63 4.23 -1.45
N GLU A 90 -7.94 3.36 -0.70
CA GLU A 90 -6.49 3.21 -0.75
C GLU A 90 -5.99 2.84 -2.15
N ARG A 91 -6.67 1.91 -2.84
CA ARG A 91 -6.29 1.53 -4.22
C ARG A 91 -6.45 2.68 -5.21
N LEU A 92 -7.49 3.50 -5.07
CA LEU A 92 -7.70 4.66 -5.92
C LEU A 92 -6.65 5.74 -5.65
N ALA A 93 -6.37 6.04 -4.38
CA ALA A 93 -5.32 6.97 -3.99
C ALA A 93 -3.94 6.49 -4.45
N HIS A 94 -3.64 5.20 -4.28
CA HIS A 94 -2.40 4.59 -4.76
C HIS A 94 -2.26 4.66 -6.28
N GLY A 95 -3.35 4.45 -7.02
CA GLY A 95 -3.35 4.60 -8.48
C GLY A 95 -2.92 6.00 -8.90
N GLN A 96 -3.59 7.03 -8.37
CA GLN A 96 -3.24 8.42 -8.64
C GLN A 96 -1.82 8.78 -8.21
N TYR A 97 -1.39 8.32 -7.04
CA TYR A 97 -0.04 8.55 -6.53
C TYR A 97 1.03 7.89 -7.41
N ASN A 98 0.81 6.65 -7.84
CA ASN A 98 1.76 5.94 -8.69
C ASN A 98 1.84 6.59 -10.09
N ASP A 99 0.71 7.04 -10.64
CA ASP A 99 0.68 7.75 -11.92
C ASP A 99 1.45 9.09 -11.83
N PHE A 100 1.31 9.81 -10.71
CA PHE A 100 2.13 11.00 -10.42
C PHE A 100 3.63 10.66 -10.35
N LEU A 101 4.01 9.65 -9.58
CA LEU A 101 5.42 9.24 -9.47
C LEU A 101 6.04 8.84 -10.81
N CYS A 102 5.28 8.15 -11.66
CA CYS A 102 5.73 7.72 -12.98
C CYS A 102 5.82 8.88 -13.99
N SER A 103 4.85 9.79 -14.00
CA SER A 103 4.85 10.94 -14.92
C SER A 103 5.94 11.95 -14.61
N GLU A 104 6.31 12.08 -13.34
CA GLU A 104 7.33 13.01 -12.85
C GLU A 104 8.73 12.35 -12.68
N ASP A 105 8.89 11.11 -13.13
CA ASP A 105 10.11 10.28 -13.02
C ASP A 105 10.76 10.29 -11.62
N LYS A 106 9.92 10.21 -10.58
CA LYS A 106 10.35 10.30 -9.16
C LYS A 106 10.81 8.96 -8.59
N VAL A 107 10.67 7.85 -9.33
CA VAL A 107 11.01 6.50 -8.87
C VAL A 107 12.39 6.14 -9.40
N SER A 108 13.29 5.72 -8.50
CA SER A 108 14.62 5.25 -8.90
C SER A 108 14.52 4.12 -9.95
N PRO A 109 15.31 4.15 -11.03
CA PRO A 109 15.35 3.07 -12.02
C PRO A 109 15.81 1.73 -11.42
N HIS A 110 16.53 1.76 -10.29
CA HIS A 110 17.03 0.57 -9.59
C HIS A 110 16.04 0.03 -8.54
N GLN A 111 14.89 0.68 -8.33
CA GLN A 111 13.85 0.16 -7.45
C GLN A 111 13.02 -0.91 -8.16
N ASN A 112 13.16 -2.15 -7.71
CA ASN A 112 12.38 -3.29 -8.21
C ASN A 112 11.21 -3.67 -7.29
N GLY A 113 11.33 -3.42 -5.98
CA GLY A 113 10.29 -3.73 -5.01
C GLY A 113 9.05 -2.84 -5.15
N ASN A 114 7.85 -3.43 -5.03
CA ASN A 114 6.56 -2.75 -5.08
C ASN A 114 6.35 -1.89 -6.35
N ARG A 115 6.99 -2.25 -7.46
CA ARG A 115 6.91 -1.53 -8.73
C ARG A 115 6.25 -2.41 -9.80
N LYS A 116 5.32 -1.82 -10.55
CA LYS A 116 4.63 -2.52 -11.65
C LYS A 116 5.65 -2.97 -12.69
N LEU A 117 5.52 -4.21 -13.17
CA LEU A 117 6.43 -4.85 -14.14
C LEU A 117 7.84 -5.17 -13.63
N HIS A 118 8.09 -5.07 -12.32
CA HIS A 118 9.33 -5.52 -11.69
C HIS A 118 9.07 -6.64 -10.70
N SER A 119 10.06 -7.48 -10.48
CA SER A 119 9.99 -8.59 -9.52
C SER A 119 11.33 -8.84 -8.83
N THR A 120 11.34 -9.83 -7.93
CA THR A 120 12.58 -10.32 -7.30
C THR A 120 13.52 -10.92 -8.33
N GLU A 121 12.99 -11.56 -9.39
CA GLU A 121 13.81 -12.08 -10.49
C GLU A 121 14.52 -10.96 -11.26
N SER A 122 13.85 -9.83 -11.52
CA SER A 122 14.48 -8.67 -12.17
C SER A 122 15.70 -8.16 -11.39
N THR A 123 15.58 -8.14 -10.06
CA THR A 123 16.68 -7.73 -9.17
C THR A 123 17.81 -8.74 -9.22
N LEU A 124 17.48 -10.04 -9.15
CA LEU A 124 18.47 -11.11 -9.18
C LEU A 124 19.26 -11.11 -10.48
N ILE A 125 18.58 -10.99 -11.62
CA ILE A 125 19.22 -10.91 -12.94
C ILE A 125 20.22 -9.75 -12.97
N LYS A 126 19.79 -8.55 -12.55
CA LYS A 126 20.67 -7.36 -12.56
C LYS A 126 21.90 -7.56 -11.67
N VAL A 127 21.71 -8.06 -10.45
CA VAL A 127 22.83 -8.30 -9.51
C VAL A 127 23.77 -9.36 -10.05
N THR A 128 23.27 -10.44 -10.66
CA THR A 128 24.10 -11.48 -11.27
C THR A 128 24.90 -10.92 -12.45
N ASP A 129 24.28 -10.12 -13.31
CA ASP A 129 24.93 -9.46 -14.44
C ASP A 129 26.07 -8.53 -13.98
N ASP A 130 25.82 -7.69 -12.97
CA ASP A 130 26.83 -6.79 -12.37
C ASP A 130 28.03 -7.57 -11.81
N ILE A 131 27.79 -8.74 -11.20
CA ILE A 131 28.86 -9.60 -10.68
C ILE A 131 29.69 -10.18 -11.83
N LEU A 132 29.02 -10.68 -12.88
CA LEU A 132 29.70 -11.30 -14.03
C LEU A 132 30.54 -10.29 -14.80
N GLU A 133 30.02 -9.08 -15.04
CA GLU A 133 30.76 -8.01 -15.72
C GLU A 133 32.02 -7.62 -14.93
N ALA A 134 31.92 -7.51 -13.60
CA ALA A 134 33.07 -7.24 -12.75
C ALA A 134 34.10 -8.39 -12.76
N MET A 135 33.65 -9.64 -12.83
CA MET A 135 34.52 -10.81 -12.95
C MET A 135 35.30 -10.80 -14.27
N ASP A 136 34.63 -10.51 -15.39
CA ASP A 136 35.27 -10.40 -16.71
C ASP A 136 36.31 -9.27 -16.73
N GLY A 137 36.02 -8.16 -16.04
CA GLY A 137 36.95 -7.06 -15.81
C GLY A 137 38.08 -7.35 -14.81
N LYS A 138 38.13 -8.55 -14.22
CA LYS A 138 39.08 -8.93 -13.14
C LYS A 138 39.04 -7.98 -11.93
N LEU A 139 37.87 -7.41 -11.65
CA LEU A 139 37.64 -6.52 -10.51
C LEU A 139 37.27 -7.33 -9.26
N ILE A 140 37.38 -6.67 -8.09
CA ILE A 140 36.89 -7.21 -6.82
C ILE A 140 35.46 -6.72 -6.61
N THR A 141 34.53 -7.66 -6.42
CA THR A 141 33.12 -7.35 -6.12
C THR A 141 32.86 -7.43 -4.63
N ILE A 142 32.22 -6.39 -4.06
CA ILE A 142 31.76 -6.37 -2.67
C ILE A 142 30.25 -6.15 -2.68
N MET A 143 29.50 -7.03 -2.01
CA MET A 143 28.05 -6.93 -1.86
C MET A 143 27.69 -6.55 -0.41
N VAL A 144 26.96 -5.46 -0.24
CA VAL A 144 26.44 -5.02 1.05
C VAL A 144 24.93 -5.19 1.06
N LEU A 145 24.43 -6.02 1.99
CA LEU A 145 23.00 -6.28 2.17
C LEU A 145 22.52 -5.60 3.46
N ILE A 146 21.50 -4.76 3.35
CA ILE A 146 20.92 -4.00 4.48
C ILE A 146 19.45 -4.38 4.62
N ASP A 147 19.04 -4.75 5.84
CA ASP A 147 17.64 -5.04 6.16
C ASP A 147 17.14 -4.15 7.32
N PHE A 148 15.91 -3.64 7.17
CA PHE A 148 15.30 -2.75 8.15
C PHE A 148 14.39 -3.54 9.09
N SER A 149 14.73 -3.55 10.38
CA SER A 149 13.88 -4.14 11.42
C SER A 149 12.56 -3.38 11.56
N LYS A 150 11.43 -4.08 11.41
CA LYS A 150 10.06 -3.52 11.54
C LYS A 150 9.86 -2.25 10.71
N ALA A 151 10.25 -2.31 9.43
CA ALA A 151 10.29 -1.16 8.54
C ALA A 151 8.97 -0.33 8.51
N PHE A 152 7.81 -0.99 8.54
CA PHE A 152 6.50 -0.30 8.52
C PHE A 152 6.10 0.26 9.89
N ASP A 153 6.45 -0.41 11.00
CA ASP A 153 6.09 0.05 12.36
C ASP A 153 6.94 1.23 12.84
N ARG A 154 8.07 1.48 12.16
CA ARG A 154 9.07 2.52 12.54
C ARG A 154 9.03 3.75 11.64
N ILE A 155 8.03 3.88 10.77
CA ILE A 155 7.90 5.05 9.90
C ILE A 155 7.44 6.23 10.75
N ASP A 156 8.28 7.25 10.83
CA ASP A 156 7.90 8.55 11.38
C ASP A 156 7.00 9.28 10.37
N HIS A 157 5.79 9.65 10.82
CA HIS A 157 4.79 10.26 9.96
C HIS A 157 5.18 11.68 9.51
N ASP A 158 5.87 12.46 10.35
CA ASP A 158 6.31 13.81 9.99
C ASP A 158 7.42 13.74 8.95
N VAL A 159 8.38 12.81 9.11
CA VAL A 159 9.42 12.58 8.10
C VAL A 159 8.81 12.09 6.78
N LEU A 160 7.80 11.22 6.82
CA LEU A 160 7.10 10.76 5.63
C LEU A 160 6.39 11.91 4.91
N LEU A 161 5.62 12.73 5.63
CA LEU A 161 4.91 13.88 5.04
C LEU A 161 5.89 14.91 4.45
N ASN A 162 7.01 15.17 5.12
CA ASN A 162 8.07 16.03 4.58
C ASN A 162 8.70 15.46 3.30
N LYS A 163 8.90 14.14 3.21
CA LYS A 163 9.36 13.49 1.97
C LYS A 163 8.34 13.65 0.85
N LEU A 164 7.05 13.47 1.14
CA LEU A 164 5.98 13.66 0.17
C LEU A 164 5.90 15.11 -0.32
N TRP A 165 6.11 16.09 0.56
CA TRP A 165 6.24 17.50 0.17
C TRP A 165 7.42 17.71 -0.79
N ASN A 166 8.60 17.19 -0.45
CA ASN A 166 9.83 17.39 -1.24
C ASN A 166 9.78 16.75 -2.63
N ILE A 167 8.99 15.68 -2.84
CA ILE A 167 8.81 15.10 -4.18
C ILE A 167 7.84 15.90 -5.07
N GLY A 168 7.16 16.91 -4.51
CA GLY A 168 6.27 17.82 -5.25
C GLY A 168 4.79 17.51 -5.11
N MET A 169 4.36 16.82 -4.06
CA MET A 169 2.92 16.61 -3.83
C MET A 169 2.19 17.92 -3.52
N THR A 170 0.92 18.00 -3.92
CA THR A 170 0.07 19.15 -3.63
C THR A 170 -0.30 19.22 -2.13
N PRO A 171 -0.53 20.42 -1.57
CA PRO A 171 -0.95 20.58 -0.17
C PRO A 171 -2.20 19.76 0.17
N SER A 172 -3.19 19.75 -0.72
CA SER A 172 -4.44 18.99 -0.54
C SER A 172 -4.22 17.49 -0.40
N ALA A 173 -3.32 16.93 -1.21
CA ALA A 173 -3.01 15.51 -1.14
C ALA A 173 -2.19 15.16 0.12
N LEU A 174 -1.33 16.08 0.59
CA LEU A 174 -0.60 15.93 1.85
C LEU A 174 -1.53 15.98 3.06
N GLU A 175 -2.52 16.88 3.05
CA GLU A 175 -3.58 16.93 4.06
C GLU A 175 -4.36 15.61 4.11
N TRP A 176 -4.71 15.06 2.94
CA TRP A 176 -5.38 13.76 2.86
C TRP A 176 -4.51 12.63 3.43
N PHE A 177 -3.21 12.59 3.08
CA PHE A 177 -2.28 11.60 3.65
C PHE A 177 -2.09 11.77 5.15
N SER A 178 -2.02 13.01 5.64
CA SER A 178 -1.97 13.30 7.08
C SER A 178 -3.23 12.80 7.79
N SER A 179 -4.41 13.06 7.22
CA SER A 179 -5.69 12.54 7.73
C SER A 179 -5.74 11.02 7.73
N TYR A 180 -5.18 10.38 6.70
CA TYR A 180 -5.11 8.92 6.57
C TYR A 180 -4.18 8.24 7.61
N LEU A 181 -3.06 8.90 7.95
CA LEU A 181 -2.05 8.38 8.87
C LEU A 181 -2.38 8.63 10.36
N THR A 182 -3.17 9.66 10.65
CA THR A 182 -3.50 10.08 12.01
C THR A 182 -4.72 9.34 12.58
N SER A 183 -4.77 9.21 13.91
CA SER A 183 -5.92 8.67 14.66
C SER A 183 -6.38 7.27 14.23
N ARG A 184 -5.45 6.41 13.79
CA ARG A 184 -5.76 5.01 13.49
C ARG A 184 -5.84 4.18 14.77
N SER A 185 -6.77 3.24 14.79
CA SER A 185 -6.99 2.35 15.92
C SER A 185 -7.06 0.88 15.49
N GLN A 186 -6.68 0.01 16.40
CA GLN A 186 -6.67 -1.44 16.22
C GLN A 186 -7.55 -2.08 17.29
N ARG A 187 -8.31 -3.10 16.89
CA ARG A 187 -9.16 -3.90 17.77
C ARG A 187 -8.77 -5.37 17.73
#